data_AF-A0A2J7RIQ6-F1
#
_entry.id   AF-A0A2J7RIQ6-F1
#
_cell.length_a   1.000
_cell.length_b   1.000
_cell.length_c   1.000
_cell.angle_alpha   90.00
_cell.angle_beta   90.00
_cell.angle_gamma   90.00
#
_symmetry.space_group_name_H-M   'P 1'
#
loop_
_entity.id
_entity.type
_entity.pdbx_description
1 polymer ?
#
loop_
_entity_poly.entity_id
_entity_poly.type
_entity_poly.pdbx_seq_one_letter_code
_entity_poly.pdbx_strand_id
1 'polypeptide(L)'
;MQRMVAGLVIVEWARLDALTLECPEALRIRLHQCLCECVYFDEIALSFTRLLQEARDFVAMLKHYKLPLDYETYGKVLALEQIQQLSGPIAQQLLSNHKLKPKVAEGLEERRKAIQGAVSQTSSDQMLLSVSTQAAIAGAVTMLRCLPEKLNPVIKPLMESIKKEDDEQLQSLAADHLARLVDLCVERVPCPNSKIICNLCTFLRSDPEFTPKIQAATREGPSSDSGMESTGDGSRTGTPTSFANNYTGILTLVNQQR
;
A
#
# COMPACT_ATOMS: atom_id res chain seq x y z
N MET A 1 -9.22 0.84 -17.48
CA MET A 1 -8.76 -0.45 -18.02
C MET A 1 -8.04 -0.38 -19.37
N GLN A 2 -8.46 0.46 -20.34
CA GLN A 2 -7.86 0.51 -21.69
C GLN A 2 -6.33 0.72 -21.71
N ARG A 3 -5.82 1.63 -20.87
CA ARG A 3 -4.37 1.91 -20.77
C ARG A 3 -3.57 0.70 -20.32
N MET A 4 -4.10 -0.08 -19.39
CA MET A 4 -3.48 -1.31 -18.90
C MET A 4 -3.37 -2.33 -20.04
N VAL A 5 -4.48 -2.59 -20.74
CA VAL A 5 -4.52 -3.54 -21.87
C VAL A 5 -3.55 -3.12 -22.97
N ALA A 6 -3.53 -1.83 -23.33
CA ALA A 6 -2.58 -1.31 -24.31
C ALA A 6 -1.12 -1.54 -23.86
N GLY A 7 -0.79 -1.29 -22.59
CA GLY A 7 0.53 -1.59 -22.02
C GLY A 7 0.90 -3.06 -22.14
N LEU A 8 -0.01 -3.96 -21.77
CA LEU A 8 0.21 -5.42 -21.86
C LEU A 8 0.39 -5.91 -23.30
N VAL A 9 -0.38 -5.36 -24.25
CA VAL A 9 -0.21 -5.69 -25.68
C VAL A 9 1.16 -5.21 -26.19
N ILE A 10 1.59 -4.02 -25.81
CA ILE A 10 2.91 -3.49 -26.18
C ILE A 10 4.03 -4.35 -25.59
N VAL A 11 3.90 -4.77 -24.32
CA VAL A 11 4.82 -5.72 -23.68
C VAL A 11 4.97 -6.98 -24.50
N GLU A 12 3.85 -7.60 -24.87
CA GLU A 12 3.87 -8.87 -25.60
C GLU A 12 4.43 -8.70 -27.02
N TRP A 13 4.08 -7.59 -27.68
CA TRP A 13 4.66 -7.25 -28.98
C TRP A 13 6.18 -7.09 -28.91
N ALA A 14 6.68 -6.35 -27.92
CA ALA A 14 8.13 -6.17 -27.70
C ALA A 14 8.84 -7.50 -27.35
N ARG A 15 8.14 -8.42 -26.67
CA ARG A 15 8.66 -9.76 -26.34
C ARG A 15 8.84 -10.62 -27.59
N LEU A 16 7.87 -10.57 -28.51
CA LEU A 16 7.90 -11.35 -29.75
C LEU A 16 8.89 -10.78 -30.78
N ASP A 17 9.05 -9.45 -30.82
CA ASP A 17 9.90 -8.74 -31.78
C ASP A 17 11.23 -8.26 -31.17
N ALA A 18 11.85 -9.12 -30.34
CA ALA A 18 13.00 -8.77 -29.50
C ALA A 18 14.29 -8.41 -30.27
N LEU A 19 14.34 -8.60 -31.59
CA LEU A 19 15.55 -8.46 -32.40
C LEU A 19 15.53 -7.25 -33.35
N THR A 20 14.38 -6.63 -33.61
CA THR A 20 14.28 -5.57 -34.63
C THR A 20 13.75 -4.21 -34.13
N LEU A 21 13.32 -4.12 -32.88
CA LEU A 21 12.47 -3.01 -32.46
C LEU A 21 13.24 -1.87 -31.75
N GLU A 22 13.59 -0.84 -32.51
CA GLU A 22 13.78 0.49 -31.92
C GLU A 22 12.39 1.08 -31.60
N CYS A 23 12.17 1.47 -30.34
CA CYS A 23 10.90 2.06 -29.91
C CYS A 23 10.63 3.36 -30.70
N PRO A 24 9.53 3.44 -31.48
CA PRO A 24 9.18 4.63 -32.24
C PRO A 24 9.05 5.84 -31.31
N GLU A 25 9.58 7.00 -31.74
CA GLU A 25 9.69 8.17 -30.87
C GLU A 25 8.33 8.66 -30.36
N ALA A 26 7.29 8.64 -31.21
CA ALA A 26 5.93 8.99 -30.82
C ALA A 26 5.39 8.07 -29.69
N LEU A 27 5.70 6.76 -29.77
CA LEU A 27 5.30 5.79 -28.76
C LEU A 27 6.06 6.01 -27.46
N ARG A 28 7.38 6.24 -27.54
CA ARG A 28 8.25 6.57 -26.39
C ARG A 28 7.71 7.78 -25.61
N ILE A 29 7.48 8.89 -26.31
CA ILE A 29 6.95 10.12 -25.71
C ILE A 29 5.63 9.84 -25.00
N ARG A 30 4.71 9.12 -25.66
CA ARG A 30 3.40 8.83 -25.07
C ARG A 30 3.49 7.92 -23.84
N LEU A 31 4.33 6.89 -23.88
CA LEU A 31 4.55 6.00 -22.74
C LEU A 31 5.14 6.76 -21.54
N HIS A 32 6.12 7.63 -21.78
CA HIS A 32 6.72 8.46 -20.71
C HIS A 32 5.71 9.43 -20.10
N GLN A 33 4.83 10.04 -20.91
CA GLN A 33 3.72 10.84 -20.39
C GLN A 33 2.78 9.99 -19.51
N CYS A 34 2.39 8.81 -19.99
CA CYS A 34 1.51 7.90 -19.24
C CYS A 34 2.07 7.49 -17.87
N LEU A 35 3.40 7.33 -17.74
CA LEU A 35 4.05 7.03 -16.46
C LEU A 35 3.92 8.14 -15.41
N CYS A 36 3.66 9.38 -15.83
CA CYS A 36 3.54 10.54 -14.96
C CYS A 36 2.09 11.03 -14.80
N GLU A 37 1.14 10.49 -15.58
CA GLU A 37 -0.26 10.88 -15.52
C GLU A 37 -1.00 10.17 -14.37
N CYS A 38 -1.69 10.96 -13.56
CA CYS A 38 -2.73 10.46 -12.64
C CYS A 38 -4.05 10.36 -13.40
N VAL A 39 -4.70 9.20 -13.37
CA VAL A 39 -5.92 8.92 -14.12
C VAL A 39 -7.02 8.46 -13.18
N TYR A 40 -8.20 9.03 -13.32
CA TYR A 40 -9.42 8.47 -12.74
C TYR A 40 -10.01 7.46 -13.72
N PHE A 41 -10.41 6.31 -13.19
CA PHE A 41 -10.88 5.20 -13.99
C PHE A 41 -12.40 5.25 -14.16
N ASP A 42 -12.86 5.10 -15.41
CA ASP A 42 -14.30 5.03 -15.69
C ASP A 42 -14.94 3.82 -15.00
N GLU A 43 -14.16 2.76 -14.75
CA GLU A 43 -14.59 1.55 -14.03
C GLU A 43 -15.10 1.85 -12.60
N ILE A 44 -14.63 2.93 -11.97
CA ILE A 44 -15.09 3.34 -10.63
C ILE A 44 -16.03 4.56 -10.66
N ALA A 45 -16.35 5.10 -11.85
CA ALA A 45 -17.14 6.33 -11.97
C ALA A 45 -18.54 6.20 -11.35
N LEU A 46 -19.16 5.02 -11.46
CA LEU A 46 -20.45 4.75 -10.83
C LEU A 46 -20.36 4.77 -9.30
N SER A 47 -19.38 4.06 -8.74
CA SER A 47 -19.13 4.02 -7.29
C SER A 47 -18.85 5.42 -6.75
N PHE A 48 -18.04 6.20 -7.46
CA PHE A 48 -17.75 7.58 -7.10
C PHE A 48 -18.98 8.50 -7.19
N THR A 49 -19.81 8.34 -8.23
CA THR A 49 -21.06 9.12 -8.37
C THR A 49 -22.04 8.81 -7.25
N ARG A 50 -22.20 7.53 -6.90
CA ARG A 50 -23.04 7.11 -5.76
C ARG A 50 -22.52 7.71 -4.46
N LEU A 51 -21.21 7.62 -4.22
CA LEU A 51 -20.56 8.19 -3.04
C LEU A 51 -20.77 9.71 -2.95
N LEU A 52 -20.66 10.43 -4.06
CA LEU A 52 -20.91 11.86 -4.11
C LEU A 52 -22.36 12.21 -3.75
N GLN A 53 -23.32 11.41 -4.20
CA GLN A 53 -24.72 11.59 -3.83
C GLN A 53 -24.94 11.35 -2.33
N GLU A 54 -24.39 10.26 -1.78
CA GLU A 54 -24.50 9.97 -0.35
C GLU A 54 -23.86 11.06 0.52
N ALA A 55 -22.72 11.61 0.08
CA ALA A 55 -22.05 12.73 0.74
C ALA A 55 -22.90 14.01 0.71
N ARG A 56 -23.53 14.34 -0.43
CA ARG A 56 -24.44 15.48 -0.55
C ARG A 56 -25.65 15.35 0.35
N ASP A 57 -26.26 14.17 0.41
CA ASP A 57 -27.38 13.88 1.30
C ASP A 57 -26.95 14.06 2.76
N PHE A 58 -25.75 13.61 3.12
CA PHE A 58 -25.20 13.79 4.45
C PHE A 58 -24.96 15.27 4.79
N VAL A 59 -24.38 16.06 3.88
CA VAL A 59 -24.23 17.52 4.05
C VAL A 59 -25.60 18.18 4.26
N ALA A 60 -26.61 17.79 3.49
CA ALA A 60 -27.98 18.29 3.64
C ALA A 60 -28.57 17.94 5.01
N MET A 61 -28.33 16.73 5.52
CA MET A 61 -28.75 16.36 6.88
C MET A 61 -28.03 17.17 7.96
N LEU A 62 -26.72 17.37 7.84
CA LEU A 62 -25.97 18.22 8.76
C LEU A 62 -26.54 19.65 8.78
N LYS A 63 -26.91 20.19 7.61
CA LYS A 63 -27.58 21.50 7.46
C LYS A 63 -28.94 21.54 8.12
N HIS A 64 -29.75 20.49 7.94
CA HIS A 64 -31.07 20.38 8.55
C HIS A 64 -30.99 20.43 10.09
N TYR A 65 -29.98 19.77 10.67
CA TYR A 65 -29.74 19.78 12.12
C TYR A 65 -28.91 20.98 12.61
N LYS A 66 -28.65 21.98 11.76
CA LYS A 66 -27.97 23.24 12.08
C LYS A 66 -26.55 23.05 12.65
N LEU A 67 -25.83 22.04 12.19
CA LEU A 67 -24.43 21.85 12.57
C LEU A 67 -23.54 22.88 11.85
N PRO A 68 -22.47 23.39 12.48
CA PRO A 68 -21.61 24.40 11.86
C PRO A 68 -20.63 23.76 10.87
N LEU A 69 -21.04 23.65 9.60
CA LEU A 69 -20.20 23.22 8.49
C LEU A 69 -20.03 24.38 7.48
N ASP A 70 -18.90 24.43 6.79
CA ASP A 70 -18.71 25.32 5.64
C ASP A 70 -19.52 24.80 4.42
N TYR A 71 -20.79 25.15 4.38
CA TYR A 71 -21.70 24.73 3.31
C TYR A 71 -21.37 25.32 1.93
N GLU A 72 -20.58 26.38 1.85
CA GLU A 72 -20.15 26.94 0.56
C GLU A 72 -19.09 26.06 -0.08
N THR A 73 -18.15 25.57 0.73
CA THR A 73 -17.14 24.62 0.28
C THR A 73 -17.74 23.24 -0.01
N TYR A 74 -18.59 22.73 0.90
CA TYR A 74 -19.18 21.38 0.76
C TYR A 74 -20.40 21.30 -0.16
N GLY A 75 -20.90 22.43 -0.68
CA GLY A 75 -21.98 22.48 -1.65
C GLY A 75 -21.56 22.24 -3.10
N LYS A 76 -20.24 22.18 -3.37
CA LYS A 76 -19.68 21.97 -4.71
C LYS A 76 -19.49 20.48 -5.01
N VAL A 77 -19.01 20.16 -6.23
CA VAL A 77 -18.55 18.80 -6.54
C VAL A 77 -17.35 18.48 -5.64
N LEU A 78 -17.45 17.39 -4.89
CA LEU A 78 -16.43 16.97 -3.93
C LEU A 78 -15.49 15.95 -4.57
N ALA A 79 -14.19 16.16 -4.39
CA ALA A 79 -13.18 15.14 -4.66
C ALA A 79 -13.23 14.03 -3.59
N LEU A 80 -12.72 12.84 -3.91
CA LEU A 80 -12.70 11.69 -2.99
C LEU A 80 -12.08 12.05 -1.63
N GLU A 81 -10.97 12.79 -1.64
CA GLU A 81 -10.28 13.26 -0.43
C GLU A 81 -11.16 14.19 0.42
N GLN A 82 -11.93 15.06 -0.21
CA GLN A 82 -12.84 15.96 0.52
C GLN A 82 -13.99 15.18 1.17
N ILE A 83 -14.50 14.14 0.49
CA ILE A 83 -15.50 13.24 1.07
C ILE A 83 -14.91 12.46 2.24
N GLN A 84 -13.66 11.98 2.12
CA GLN A 84 -12.94 11.32 3.20
C GLN A 84 -12.76 12.20 4.44
N GLN A 85 -12.38 13.47 4.26
CA GLN A 85 -12.25 14.41 5.36
C GLN A 85 -13.62 14.72 6.00
N LEU A 86 -14.65 14.89 5.17
CA LEU A 86 -16.01 15.13 5.62
C LEU A 86 -16.54 13.97 6.47
N SER A 87 -16.47 12.73 5.98
CA SER A 87 -16.96 11.54 6.71
C SER A 87 -16.02 11.09 7.84
N GLY A 88 -14.77 11.54 7.83
CA GLY A 88 -13.78 11.22 8.85
C GLY A 88 -13.73 12.28 9.96
N PRO A 89 -12.61 13.00 10.11
CA PRO A 89 -12.37 13.87 11.26
C PRO A 89 -13.39 15.00 11.40
N ILE A 90 -13.89 15.56 10.29
CA ILE A 90 -14.80 16.70 10.33
C ILE A 90 -16.15 16.29 10.91
N ALA A 91 -16.78 15.25 10.38
CA ALA A 91 -18.03 14.75 10.95
C ALA A 91 -17.86 14.26 12.38
N GLN A 92 -16.76 13.57 12.71
CA GLN A 92 -16.51 13.10 14.08
C GLN A 92 -16.46 14.27 15.09
N GLN A 93 -15.73 15.34 14.77
CA GLN A 93 -15.66 16.54 15.61
C GLN A 93 -17.01 17.26 15.71
N LEU A 94 -17.75 17.35 14.60
CA LEU A 94 -19.07 17.99 14.60
C LEU A 94 -20.06 17.22 15.48
N LEU A 95 -20.08 15.89 15.37
CA LEU A 95 -20.99 15.04 16.13
C LEU A 95 -20.61 14.96 17.62
N SER A 96 -19.32 15.04 17.97
CA SER A 96 -18.88 15.05 19.38
C SER A 96 -19.14 16.37 20.09
N ASN A 97 -19.00 17.50 19.38
CA ASN A 97 -19.02 18.83 19.99
C ASN A 97 -20.43 19.41 20.13
N HIS A 98 -21.45 18.78 19.55
CA HIS A 98 -22.81 19.30 19.54
C HIS A 98 -23.79 18.37 20.24
N LYS A 99 -24.67 18.94 21.08
CA LYS A 99 -25.73 18.20 21.75
C LYS A 99 -26.86 17.90 20.77
N LEU A 100 -26.90 16.66 20.28
CA LEU A 100 -27.94 16.14 19.41
C LEU A 100 -28.87 15.20 20.19
N LYS A 101 -30.11 15.02 19.71
CA LYS A 101 -31.00 13.98 20.25
C LYS A 101 -30.37 12.60 20.00
N PRO A 102 -30.42 11.64 20.93
CA PRO A 102 -29.73 10.35 20.80
C PRO A 102 -30.00 9.64 19.46
N LYS A 103 -31.28 9.51 19.09
CA LYS A 103 -31.70 8.88 17.82
C LYS A 103 -31.16 9.60 16.57
N VAL A 104 -30.98 10.92 16.64
CA VAL A 104 -30.42 11.72 15.53
C VAL A 104 -28.91 11.52 15.44
N ALA A 105 -28.23 11.53 16.59
CA ALA A 105 -26.79 11.28 16.65
C ALA A 105 -26.44 9.88 16.12
N GLU A 106 -27.21 8.86 16.51
CA GLU A 106 -27.06 7.48 16.02
C GLU A 106 -27.25 7.41 14.50
N GLY A 107 -28.31 8.01 13.94
CA GLY A 107 -28.55 7.98 12.49
C GLY A 107 -27.50 8.73 11.68
N LEU A 108 -26.99 9.87 12.20
CA LEU A 108 -25.88 10.60 11.54
C LEU A 108 -24.58 9.81 11.60
N GLU A 109 -24.29 9.15 12.74
CA GLU A 109 -23.09 8.33 12.89
C GLU A 109 -23.14 7.07 12.01
N GLU A 110 -24.30 6.44 11.88
CA GLU A 110 -24.52 5.32 10.96
C GLU A 110 -24.26 5.75 9.51
N ARG A 111 -24.83 6.88 9.08
CA ARG A 111 -24.59 7.40 7.73
C ARG A 111 -23.12 7.76 7.51
N ARG A 112 -22.48 8.38 8.50
CA ARG A 112 -21.06 8.72 8.46
C ARG A 112 -20.21 7.47 8.26
N LYS A 113 -20.46 6.39 9.02
CA LYS A 113 -19.75 5.11 8.88
C LYS A 113 -19.98 4.47 7.51
N ALA A 114 -21.21 4.50 6.99
CA ALA A 114 -21.51 3.99 5.66
C ALA A 114 -20.71 4.72 4.57
N ILE A 115 -20.71 6.06 4.60
CA ILE A 115 -19.91 6.89 3.67
C ILE A 115 -18.43 6.58 3.84
N GLN A 116 -17.92 6.48 5.07
CA GLN A 116 -16.52 6.15 5.31
C GLN A 116 -16.12 4.79 4.73
N GLY A 117 -16.99 3.78 4.85
CA GLY A 117 -16.78 2.47 4.21
C GLY A 117 -16.73 2.57 2.69
N ALA A 118 -17.67 3.30 2.09
CA ALA A 118 -17.71 3.52 0.64
C ALA A 118 -16.51 4.33 0.12
N VAL A 119 -16.02 5.32 0.86
CA VAL A 119 -14.77 6.04 0.57
C VAL A 119 -13.59 5.09 0.57
N SER A 120 -13.44 4.28 1.63
CA SER A 120 -12.32 3.34 1.74
C SER A 120 -12.31 2.34 0.59
N GLN A 121 -13.47 1.78 0.24
CA GLN A 121 -13.58 0.85 -0.89
C GLN A 121 -13.23 1.54 -2.21
N THR A 122 -13.86 2.69 -2.52
CA THR A 122 -13.62 3.41 -3.78
C THR A 122 -12.16 3.84 -3.92
N SER A 123 -11.53 4.25 -2.82
CA SER A 123 -10.11 4.59 -2.79
C SER A 123 -9.21 3.37 -3.03
N SER A 124 -9.57 2.22 -2.46
CA SER A 124 -8.85 0.96 -2.69
C SER A 124 -8.95 0.53 -4.15
N ASP A 125 -10.15 0.60 -4.74
CA ASP A 125 -10.38 0.24 -6.15
C ASP A 125 -9.59 1.16 -7.10
N GLN A 126 -9.64 2.49 -6.87
CA GLN A 126 -8.84 3.46 -7.62
C GLN A 126 -7.35 3.14 -7.53
N MET A 127 -6.88 2.78 -6.34
CA MET A 127 -5.49 2.48 -6.09
C MET A 127 -5.05 1.20 -6.81
N LEU A 128 -5.82 0.11 -6.72
CA LEU A 128 -5.52 -1.15 -7.39
C LEU A 128 -5.44 -0.95 -8.90
N LEU A 129 -6.46 -0.33 -9.51
CA LEU A 129 -6.46 -0.02 -10.95
C LEU A 129 -5.27 0.85 -11.37
N SER A 130 -4.86 1.79 -10.51
CA SER A 130 -3.68 2.63 -10.75
C SER A 130 -2.39 1.80 -10.74
N VAL A 131 -2.26 0.88 -9.77
CA VAL A 131 -1.09 0.00 -9.62
C VAL A 131 -0.96 -0.87 -10.87
N SER A 132 -1.99 -1.62 -11.24
CA SER A 132 -1.95 -2.53 -12.38
C SER A 132 -1.70 -1.79 -13.70
N THR A 133 -2.37 -0.64 -13.89
CA THR A 133 -2.19 0.18 -15.11
C THR A 133 -0.76 0.73 -15.21
N GLN A 134 -0.24 1.31 -14.13
CA GLN A 134 1.10 1.90 -14.15
C GLN A 134 2.19 0.83 -14.28
N ALA A 135 2.00 -0.35 -13.67
CA ALA A 135 2.91 -1.48 -13.84
C ALA A 135 2.91 -2.00 -15.29
N ALA A 136 1.75 -2.09 -15.94
CA ALA A 136 1.68 -2.47 -17.35
C ALA A 136 2.40 -1.47 -18.28
N ILE A 137 2.24 -0.16 -18.05
CA ILE A 137 2.96 0.87 -18.81
C ILE A 137 4.47 0.82 -18.53
N ALA A 138 4.87 0.63 -17.26
CA ALA A 138 6.28 0.49 -16.89
C ALA A 138 6.91 -0.78 -17.50
N GLY A 139 6.15 -1.87 -17.57
CA GLY A 139 6.52 -3.09 -18.28
C GLY A 139 6.76 -2.81 -19.77
N ALA A 140 5.85 -2.11 -20.43
CA ALA A 140 5.99 -1.74 -21.84
C ALA A 140 7.27 -0.94 -22.11
N VAL A 141 7.54 0.07 -21.28
CA VAL A 141 8.77 0.89 -21.36
C VAL A 141 10.03 0.04 -21.15
N THR A 142 9.96 -0.93 -20.25
CA THR A 142 11.08 -1.83 -19.95
C THR A 142 11.35 -2.79 -21.12
N MET A 143 10.31 -3.44 -21.63
CA MET A 143 10.42 -4.43 -22.71
C MET A 143 10.83 -3.79 -24.04
N LEU A 144 10.38 -2.56 -24.31
CA LEU A 144 10.83 -1.75 -25.44
C LEU A 144 12.21 -1.11 -25.27
N ARG A 145 12.86 -1.32 -24.12
CA ARG A 145 14.17 -0.74 -23.77
C ARG A 145 14.23 0.79 -23.88
N CYS A 146 13.09 1.48 -23.80
CA CYS A 146 13.00 2.93 -23.95
C CYS A 146 12.99 3.66 -22.60
N LEU A 147 13.91 3.28 -21.71
CA LEU A 147 13.93 3.75 -20.33
C LEU A 147 14.16 5.27 -20.23
N PRO A 148 13.43 6.00 -19.37
CA PRO A 148 13.72 7.40 -19.07
C PRO A 148 15.07 7.55 -18.35
N GLU A 149 15.57 8.79 -18.31
CA GLU A 149 16.80 9.13 -17.57
C GLU A 149 16.61 8.88 -16.06
N LYS A 150 15.48 9.35 -15.50
CA LYS A 150 15.08 9.08 -14.13
C LYS A 150 14.25 7.81 -14.07
N LEU A 151 14.73 6.80 -13.34
CA LEU A 151 14.10 5.47 -13.30
C LEU A 151 12.95 5.30 -12.31
N ASN A 152 12.78 6.22 -11.36
CA ASN A 152 11.71 6.11 -10.34
C ASN A 152 10.30 5.92 -10.92
N PRO A 153 9.91 6.61 -12.03
CA PRO A 153 8.61 6.39 -12.68
C PRO A 153 8.43 4.98 -13.24
N VAL A 154 9.49 4.20 -13.45
CA VAL A 154 9.41 2.80 -13.93
C VAL A 154 9.55 1.82 -12.76
N ILE A 155 10.54 2.02 -11.89
CA ILE A 155 10.81 1.13 -10.75
C ILE A 155 9.63 1.13 -9.78
N LYS A 156 9.08 2.29 -9.43
CA LYS A 156 8.06 2.40 -8.39
C LYS A 156 6.76 1.64 -8.78
N PRO A 157 6.19 1.82 -9.98
CA PRO A 157 5.02 1.03 -10.38
C PRO A 157 5.24 -0.48 -10.36
N LEU A 158 6.38 -0.97 -10.85
CA LEU A 158 6.69 -2.41 -10.84
C LEU A 158 6.81 -2.95 -9.40
N MET A 159 7.52 -2.23 -8.53
CA MET A 159 7.65 -2.59 -7.12
C MET A 159 6.32 -2.54 -6.36
N GLU A 160 5.46 -1.57 -6.67
CA GLU A 160 4.13 -1.45 -6.05
C GLU A 160 3.19 -2.59 -6.50
N SER A 161 3.23 -2.99 -7.77
CA SER A 161 2.46 -4.14 -8.27
C SER A 161 2.93 -5.45 -7.62
N ILE A 162 4.24 -5.69 -7.53
CA ILE A 162 4.77 -6.86 -6.79
C ILE A 162 4.27 -6.91 -5.33
N LYS A 163 4.07 -5.74 -4.70
CA LYS A 163 3.65 -5.66 -3.30
C LYS A 163 2.13 -5.74 -3.09
N LYS A 164 1.34 -5.20 -4.02
CA LYS A 164 -0.08 -4.87 -3.79
C LYS A 164 -1.05 -5.44 -4.82
N GLU A 165 -0.55 -6.03 -5.90
CA GLU A 165 -1.40 -6.66 -6.90
C GLU A 165 -2.02 -7.93 -6.35
N ASP A 166 -3.35 -8.04 -6.48
CA ASP A 166 -4.11 -9.22 -6.04
C ASP A 166 -4.11 -10.33 -7.11
N ASP A 167 -3.97 -9.96 -8.39
CA ASP A 167 -3.91 -10.91 -9.51
C ASP A 167 -2.48 -11.47 -9.65
N GLU A 168 -2.34 -12.78 -9.44
CA GLU A 168 -1.05 -13.47 -9.48
C GLU A 168 -0.37 -13.37 -10.86
N GLN A 169 -1.12 -13.33 -11.96
CA GLN A 169 -0.55 -13.22 -13.30
C GLN A 169 0.04 -11.83 -13.54
N LEU A 170 -0.71 -10.78 -13.16
CA LEU A 170 -0.21 -9.41 -13.23
C LEU A 170 0.98 -9.18 -12.31
N GLN A 171 0.95 -9.75 -11.10
CA GLN A 171 2.06 -9.69 -10.15
C GLN A 171 3.32 -10.39 -10.70
N SER A 172 3.15 -11.58 -11.30
CA SER A 172 4.22 -12.35 -11.95
C SER A 172 4.83 -11.58 -13.12
N LEU A 173 3.99 -10.99 -13.98
CA LEU A 173 4.45 -10.14 -15.07
C LEU A 173 5.25 -8.94 -14.56
N ALA A 174 4.79 -8.27 -13.49
CA ALA A 174 5.54 -7.16 -12.89
C ALA A 174 6.92 -7.59 -12.37
N ALA A 175 7.03 -8.79 -11.78
CA ALA A 175 8.29 -9.37 -11.34
C ALA A 175 9.23 -9.67 -12.53
N ASP A 176 8.73 -10.25 -13.61
CA ASP A 176 9.49 -10.51 -14.83
C ASP A 176 10.01 -9.22 -15.46
N HIS A 177 9.15 -8.20 -15.58
CA HIS A 177 9.54 -6.88 -16.07
C HIS A 177 10.61 -6.25 -15.17
N LEU A 178 10.48 -6.34 -13.84
CA LEU A 178 11.48 -5.80 -12.92
C LEU A 178 12.83 -6.52 -13.06
N ALA A 179 12.83 -7.85 -13.25
CA ALA A 179 14.05 -8.61 -13.51
C ALA A 179 14.74 -8.15 -14.80
N ARG A 180 13.97 -7.93 -15.87
CA ARG A 180 14.48 -7.34 -17.12
C ARG A 180 15.01 -5.92 -16.92
N LEU A 181 14.34 -5.10 -16.11
CA LEU A 181 14.79 -3.75 -15.79
C LEU A 181 16.14 -3.76 -15.07
N VAL A 182 16.33 -4.66 -14.11
CA VAL A 182 17.59 -4.84 -13.37
C VAL A 182 18.73 -5.17 -14.33
N ASP A 183 18.50 -6.09 -15.29
CA ASP A 183 19.48 -6.44 -16.33
C ASP A 183 19.84 -5.22 -17.21
N LEU A 184 18.84 -4.46 -17.67
CA LEU A 184 19.04 -3.23 -18.44
C LEU A 184 19.78 -2.12 -17.67
N CYS A 185 19.83 -2.19 -16.34
CA CYS A 185 20.43 -1.17 -15.50
C CYS A 185 21.84 -1.50 -15.02
N VAL A 186 22.41 -2.65 -15.40
CA VAL A 186 23.75 -3.09 -14.96
C VAL A 186 24.84 -2.07 -15.31
N GLU A 187 24.79 -1.51 -16.51
CA GLU A 187 25.81 -0.56 -17.00
C GLU A 187 25.54 0.90 -16.61
N ARG A 188 24.41 1.19 -15.95
CA ARG A 188 24.04 2.56 -15.59
C ARG A 188 24.85 3.08 -14.40
N VAL A 189 25.19 4.36 -14.44
CA VAL A 189 25.90 5.06 -13.35
C VAL A 189 25.09 6.29 -12.92
N PRO A 190 24.59 6.36 -11.67
CA PRO A 190 24.63 5.30 -10.64
C PRO A 190 23.69 4.13 -10.96
N CYS A 191 24.10 2.90 -10.61
CA CYS A 191 23.28 1.71 -10.82
C CYS A 191 22.20 1.60 -9.71
N PRO A 192 20.90 1.48 -10.05
CA PRO A 192 19.80 1.39 -9.08
C PRO A 192 19.65 -0.01 -8.46
N ASN A 193 20.31 -1.04 -9.01
CA ASN A 193 20.00 -2.45 -8.73
C ASN A 193 20.15 -2.81 -7.26
N SER A 194 21.19 -2.32 -6.58
CA SER A 194 21.41 -2.58 -5.15
C SER A 194 20.21 -2.16 -4.30
N LYS A 195 19.60 -1.01 -4.61
CA LYS A 195 18.43 -0.50 -3.89
C LYS A 195 17.17 -1.31 -4.20
N ILE A 196 16.98 -1.72 -5.46
CA ILE A 196 15.86 -2.56 -5.88
C ILE A 196 15.91 -3.91 -5.14
N ILE A 197 17.05 -4.58 -5.20
CA ILE A 197 17.25 -5.90 -4.56
C ILE A 197 17.05 -5.80 -3.04
N CYS A 198 17.60 -4.77 -2.39
CA CYS A 198 17.40 -4.56 -0.94
C CYS A 198 15.92 -4.39 -0.55
N ASN A 199 15.14 -3.66 -1.38
CA ASN A 199 13.70 -3.55 -1.16
C ASN A 199 12.98 -4.89 -1.33
N LEU A 200 13.32 -5.69 -2.34
CA LEU A 200 12.75 -7.03 -2.53
C LEU A 200 13.07 -7.96 -1.35
N CYS A 201 14.30 -7.93 -0.86
CA CYS A 201 14.67 -8.66 0.36
C CYS A 201 13.89 -8.18 1.60
N THR A 202 13.46 -6.92 1.64
CA THR A 202 12.58 -6.42 2.70
C THR A 202 11.17 -7.01 2.57
N PHE A 203 10.65 -7.13 1.34
CA PHE A 203 9.33 -7.72 1.10
C PHE A 203 9.30 -9.22 1.46
N LEU A 204 10.32 -9.98 1.08
CA LEU A 204 10.43 -11.41 1.43
C LEU A 204 10.45 -11.67 2.95
N ARG A 205 10.88 -10.68 3.73
CA ARG A 205 11.03 -10.78 5.19
C ARG A 205 9.91 -10.08 5.96
N SER A 206 8.88 -9.56 5.28
CA SER A 206 7.83 -8.78 5.95
C SER A 206 6.79 -9.62 6.65
N ASP A 207 6.64 -10.89 6.27
CA ASP A 207 5.67 -11.81 6.86
C ASP A 207 6.19 -12.40 8.18
N PRO A 208 5.60 -12.05 9.33
CA PRO A 208 6.03 -12.56 10.64
C PRO A 208 5.77 -14.05 10.86
N GLU A 209 4.84 -14.66 10.10
CA GLU A 209 4.54 -16.09 10.22
C GLU A 209 5.66 -16.96 9.62
N PHE A 210 6.33 -16.45 8.58
CA PHE A 210 7.46 -17.12 7.91
C PHE A 210 8.82 -16.54 8.29
N THR A 211 8.90 -15.25 8.58
CA THR A 211 10.11 -14.53 9.01
C THR A 211 9.88 -13.87 10.37
N PRO A 212 10.16 -14.57 11.49
CA PRO A 212 9.95 -14.02 12.82
C PRO A 212 10.88 -12.85 13.12
N LYS A 213 10.38 -11.92 13.92
CA LYS A 213 11.15 -10.77 14.39
C LYS A 213 11.95 -11.17 15.62
N ILE A 214 13.27 -11.20 15.47
CA ILE A 214 14.17 -11.39 16.61
C ILE A 214 14.21 -10.08 17.40
N GLN A 215 13.53 -10.04 18.54
CA GLN A 215 13.74 -8.96 19.51
C GLN A 215 15.10 -9.19 20.19
N ALA A 216 16.03 -8.25 20.04
CA ALA A 216 17.24 -8.26 20.83
C ALA A 216 16.83 -8.15 22.31
N ALA A 217 17.15 -9.15 23.12
CA ALA A 217 16.88 -9.11 24.55
C ALA A 217 17.61 -7.91 25.15
N THR A 218 16.89 -6.84 25.44
CA THR A 218 17.38 -5.74 26.26
C THR A 218 17.76 -6.35 27.60
N ARG A 219 19.06 -6.33 27.93
CA ARG A 219 19.57 -6.76 29.24
C ARG A 219 19.13 -5.75 30.29
N GLU A 220 17.88 -5.84 30.74
CA GLU A 220 17.49 -5.28 32.03
C GLU A 220 17.72 -6.38 33.07
N GLY A 221 18.89 -6.30 33.74
CA GLY A 221 19.18 -7.14 34.89
C GLY A 221 18.24 -6.78 36.04
N PRO A 222 17.69 -7.74 36.80
CA PRO A 222 16.87 -7.42 37.94
C PRO A 222 17.76 -6.85 39.05
N SER A 223 17.47 -5.60 39.40
CA SER A 223 17.93 -4.93 40.60
C SER A 223 17.76 -5.85 41.81
N SER A 224 18.83 -6.08 42.55
CA SER A 224 18.79 -6.78 43.82
C SER A 224 17.97 -5.97 44.82
N ASP A 225 16.87 -6.55 45.31
CA ASP A 225 16.36 -6.20 46.63
C ASP A 225 15.97 -7.48 47.40
N SER A 226 16.25 -7.37 48.68
CA SER A 226 16.42 -8.31 49.76
C SER A 226 15.13 -8.95 50.32
N GLY A 227 15.22 -10.16 50.90
CA GLY A 227 14.18 -10.67 51.82
C GLY A 227 14.04 -12.18 52.02
N MET A 228 14.78 -12.73 52.99
CA MET A 228 14.45 -13.78 53.99
C MET A 228 13.77 -15.14 53.61
N GLU A 229 14.33 -16.21 54.20
CA GLU A 229 14.01 -17.65 54.12
C GLU A 229 12.68 -18.11 54.77
N SER A 230 12.08 -19.20 54.26
CA SER A 230 11.78 -20.43 55.04
C SER A 230 11.13 -21.57 54.22
N THR A 231 11.80 -22.72 54.28
CA THR A 231 11.36 -24.13 54.37
C THR A 231 10.15 -24.67 53.56
N GLY A 232 10.42 -25.71 52.76
CA GLY A 232 9.39 -26.59 52.19
C GLY A 232 9.97 -27.62 51.23
N ASP A 233 10.17 -28.84 51.72
CA ASP A 233 10.53 -30.06 51.01
C ASP A 233 9.56 -30.39 49.86
N GLY A 234 10.07 -30.88 48.73
CA GLY A 234 9.23 -31.16 47.56
C GLY A 234 10.00 -31.28 46.24
N SER A 235 10.68 -32.41 46.07
CA SER A 235 11.27 -32.87 44.81
C SER A 235 10.27 -32.83 43.65
N ARG A 236 10.41 -31.85 42.74
CA ARG A 236 9.98 -31.94 41.33
C ARG A 236 10.95 -31.14 40.47
N THR A 237 11.57 -31.84 39.53
CA THR A 237 12.46 -31.34 38.48
C THR A 237 11.82 -30.19 37.71
N GLY A 238 12.22 -28.96 38.03
CA GLY A 238 11.91 -27.76 37.24
C GLY A 238 12.87 -27.67 36.06
N THR A 239 12.41 -28.09 34.88
CA THR A 239 13.07 -27.79 33.61
C THR A 239 13.07 -26.27 33.39
N PRO A 240 14.20 -25.62 33.08
CA PRO A 240 14.16 -24.22 32.68
C PRO A 240 13.63 -24.16 31.25
N THR A 241 12.34 -23.88 31.10
CA THR A 241 11.72 -23.51 29.83
C THR A 241 12.15 -22.11 29.43
N SER A 242 13.41 -21.97 28.98
CA SER A 242 13.75 -20.89 28.07
C SER A 242 13.30 -21.33 26.67
N PHE A 243 12.02 -21.10 26.37
CA PHE A 243 11.54 -21.10 24.99
C PHE A 243 12.10 -19.86 24.28
N ALA A 244 13.38 -19.88 23.95
CA ALA A 244 13.96 -18.93 23.00
C ALA A 244 13.50 -19.33 21.59
N ASN A 245 12.27 -18.97 21.23
CA ASN A 245 11.71 -19.33 19.94
C ASN A 245 11.27 -18.11 19.14
N ASN A 246 12.19 -17.61 18.31
CA ASN A 246 11.87 -16.76 17.17
C ASN A 246 12.33 -17.49 15.89
N TYR A 247 11.89 -18.75 15.77
CA TYR A 247 12.20 -19.81 14.79
C TYR A 247 13.68 -20.20 14.73
N THR A 248 13.99 -21.34 15.35
CA THR A 248 15.33 -21.90 15.62
C THR A 248 16.34 -21.87 14.46
N GLY A 249 16.97 -20.72 14.26
CA GLY A 249 18.37 -20.62 13.87
C GLY A 249 19.27 -20.97 15.06
N ILE A 250 20.43 -21.54 14.76
CA ILE A 250 21.39 -22.06 15.72
C ILE A 250 21.87 -20.92 16.65
N LEU A 251 21.36 -20.87 17.89
CA LEU A 251 21.79 -20.01 19.00
C LEU A 251 23.30 -20.13 19.32
N THR A 252 23.99 -21.13 18.75
CA THR A 252 25.39 -21.45 19.05
C THR A 252 26.38 -20.35 18.66
N LEU A 253 26.02 -19.41 17.78
CA LEU A 253 26.85 -18.22 17.52
C LEU A 253 26.78 -17.15 18.62
N VAL A 254 25.74 -17.16 19.47
CA VAL A 254 25.61 -16.20 20.59
C VAL A 254 26.63 -16.51 21.69
N ASN A 255 27.11 -17.75 21.77
CA ASN A 255 28.09 -18.19 22.77
C ASN A 255 29.56 -18.20 22.25
N GLN A 256 29.80 -17.92 20.97
CA GLN A 256 31.17 -17.88 20.39
C GLN A 256 31.80 -16.48 20.38
N GLN A 257 31.11 -15.45 20.89
CA GLN A 257 31.66 -14.11 21.13
C GLN A 257 31.88 -13.81 22.63
N ARG A 258 32.19 -14.82 23.43
CA ARG A 258 32.71 -14.64 24.79
C ARG A 258 34.14 -15.13 24.87
#